data_AF-A0A1A9VGD8-F1
#
_entry.id   AF-A0A1A9VGD8-F1
#
_cell.length_a   1.000
_cell.length_b   1.000
_cell.length_c   1.000
_cell.angle_alpha   90.00
_cell.angle_beta   90.00
_cell.angle_gamma   90.00
#
_symmetry.space_group_name_H-M   'P 1'
#
loop_
_entity.id
_entity.type
_entity.pdbx_description
1 polymer ?
#
loop_
_entity_poly.entity_id
_entity_poly.type
_entity_poly.pdbx_seq_one_letter_code
_entity_poly.pdbx_strand_id
1 'polypeptide(L)'
;MYVSSSETCVDNQIYLKLLKTRRKRLNPIFRWGENVTKQLLTLTLDEIKRNSSSFEKPTAQKFYEKISANSKSLQMTNWSSMKNKIRNCKVLYIKARKWKKESNKSSNDDEKEIKEDTFDFSEDTETNDNASYNDFKRSDHSNTEESQSNLDESLIQDDDPLTAASFVAPQPDMKIADTQKTAKLKNDRKVCSCRWKFWANIEKSKLEIEQKKLDFEQKKFEWQLEKEEAELELKEKQLKQQFEMRKLELEKEERLEKEKIKLRLEQEERLKKYEMEIKYKIANFYLLYFVINH
;
A
#
# COMPACT_ATOMS: atom_id res chain seq x y z
N MET A 1 15.02 -66.71 -6.52
CA MET A 1 13.62 -66.24 -6.50
C MET A 1 13.64 -64.73 -6.29
N TYR A 2 13.43 -63.97 -7.37
CA TYR A 2 13.29 -62.52 -7.34
C TYR A 2 11.81 -62.19 -7.21
N VAL A 3 11.41 -61.44 -6.18
CA VAL A 3 10.04 -60.92 -6.04
C VAL A 3 10.09 -59.41 -6.25
N SER A 4 9.34 -58.95 -7.26
CA SER A 4 9.26 -57.58 -7.75
C SER A 4 8.69 -56.59 -6.74
N SER A 5 9.35 -55.44 -6.55
CA SER A 5 8.88 -54.28 -5.78
C SER A 5 8.50 -53.11 -6.69
N SER A 6 7.48 -53.28 -7.54
CA SER A 6 7.07 -52.24 -8.50
C SER A 6 5.62 -51.80 -8.42
N GLU A 7 4.82 -52.21 -7.43
CA GLU A 7 3.36 -51.98 -7.45
C GLU A 7 2.83 -50.85 -6.55
N THR A 8 3.63 -50.14 -5.76
CA THR A 8 3.09 -49.15 -4.79
C THR A 8 3.12 -47.68 -5.22
N CYS A 9 3.58 -47.36 -6.44
CA CYS A 9 3.76 -45.96 -6.86
C CYS A 9 2.55 -45.36 -7.63
N VAL A 10 1.63 -46.18 -8.15
CA VAL A 10 0.55 -45.70 -9.04
C VAL A 10 -0.69 -45.24 -8.26
N ASP A 11 -0.90 -45.73 -7.04
CA ASP A 11 -2.15 -45.48 -6.29
C ASP A 11 -2.24 -44.08 -5.66
N ASN A 12 -1.10 -43.42 -5.38
CA ASN A 12 -1.10 -42.08 -4.79
C ASN A 12 -1.54 -40.97 -5.77
N GLN A 13 -1.47 -41.21 -7.08
CA GLN A 13 -1.87 -40.23 -8.09
C GLN A 13 -3.38 -40.24 -8.37
N ILE A 14 -4.06 -41.33 -8.03
CA ILE A 14 -5.53 -41.47 -8.11
C ILE A 14 -6.18 -40.76 -6.91
N TYR A 15 -5.61 -40.86 -5.72
CA TYR A 15 -6.14 -40.22 -4.50
C TYR A 15 -6.13 -38.68 -4.55
N LEU A 16 -5.12 -38.05 -5.17
CA LEU A 16 -5.06 -36.59 -5.33
C LEU A 16 -6.02 -36.05 -6.41
N LYS A 17 -6.48 -36.88 -7.36
CA LYS A 17 -7.47 -36.46 -8.37
C LYS A 17 -8.91 -36.46 -7.84
N LEU A 18 -9.23 -37.25 -6.81
CA LEU A 18 -10.58 -37.37 -6.24
C LEU A 18 -10.96 -36.29 -5.20
N LEU A 19 -10.00 -35.50 -4.70
CA LEU A 19 -10.28 -34.44 -3.70
C LEU A 19 -10.46 -33.03 -4.29
N LYS A 20 -10.43 -32.85 -5.62
CA LYS A 20 -10.80 -31.58 -6.27
C LYS A 20 -12.31 -31.48 -6.49
N THR A 21 -13.08 -31.76 -5.46
CA THR A 21 -14.51 -31.44 -5.42
C THR A 21 -14.64 -29.92 -5.43
N ARG A 22 -14.90 -29.33 -6.60
CA ARG A 22 -15.13 -27.89 -6.77
C ARG A 22 -16.22 -27.47 -5.77
N ARG A 23 -15.85 -26.69 -4.75
CA ARG A 23 -16.80 -26.04 -3.85
C ARG A 23 -17.78 -25.24 -4.71
N LYS A 24 -19.01 -25.73 -4.87
CA LYS A 24 -20.09 -24.98 -5.51
C LYS A 24 -20.36 -23.78 -4.61
N ARG A 25 -20.09 -22.57 -5.09
CA ARG A 25 -20.45 -21.36 -4.35
C ARG A 25 -21.96 -21.35 -4.22
N LEU A 26 -22.47 -21.36 -2.98
CA LEU A 26 -23.90 -21.35 -2.70
C LEU A 26 -24.57 -20.07 -3.19
N ASN A 27 -23.80 -18.97 -3.25
CA ASN A 27 -24.31 -17.68 -3.69
C ASN A 27 -23.87 -17.38 -5.14
N PRO A 28 -24.82 -17.07 -6.04
CA PRO A 28 -24.49 -16.60 -7.37
C PRO A 28 -23.69 -15.29 -7.25
N ILE A 29 -22.57 -15.21 -7.98
CA ILE A 29 -21.76 -13.99 -8.01
C ILE A 29 -22.55 -12.93 -8.75
N PHE A 30 -22.81 -11.80 -8.10
CA PHE A 30 -23.43 -10.66 -8.76
C PHE A 30 -22.59 -10.21 -9.97
N ARG A 31 -23.19 -10.23 -11.16
CA ARG A 31 -22.50 -9.90 -12.41
C ARG A 31 -22.70 -8.42 -12.73
N TRP A 32 -21.62 -7.66 -12.70
CA TRP A 32 -21.63 -6.24 -13.06
C TRP A 32 -21.81 -6.06 -14.57
N GLY A 33 -23.05 -5.84 -14.99
CA GLY A 33 -23.37 -5.36 -16.34
C GLY A 33 -22.93 -3.90 -16.53
N GLU A 34 -22.74 -3.49 -17.78
CA GLU A 34 -22.37 -2.12 -18.12
C GLU A 34 -23.43 -1.12 -17.65
N ASN A 35 -24.71 -1.41 -17.92
CA ASN A 35 -25.84 -0.59 -17.47
C ASN A 35 -25.88 -0.43 -15.94
N VAL A 36 -25.65 -1.51 -15.20
CA VAL A 36 -25.64 -1.49 -13.72
C VAL A 36 -24.44 -0.68 -13.21
N THR A 37 -23.28 -0.83 -13.86
CA THR A 37 -22.07 -0.06 -13.53
C THR A 37 -22.29 1.43 -13.78
N LYS A 38 -22.91 1.79 -14.91
CA LYS A 38 -23.25 3.18 -15.25
C LYS A 38 -24.25 3.76 -14.26
N GLN A 39 -25.27 3.00 -13.86
CA GLN A 39 -26.22 3.41 -12.83
C GLN A 39 -25.53 3.66 -11.48
N LEU A 40 -24.64 2.75 -11.05
CA LEU A 40 -23.86 2.93 -9.82
C LEU A 40 -23.03 4.22 -9.86
N LEU A 41 -22.27 4.46 -10.93
CA LEU A 41 -21.45 5.66 -11.08
C LEU A 41 -22.29 6.94 -11.08
N THR A 42 -23.43 6.93 -11.77
CA THR A 42 -24.33 8.09 -11.84
C THR A 42 -24.89 8.44 -10.45
N LEU A 43 -25.39 7.45 -9.72
CA LEU A 43 -25.93 7.67 -8.38
C LEU A 43 -24.85 8.09 -7.38
N THR A 44 -23.65 7.54 -7.49
CA THR A 44 -22.51 7.99 -6.67
C THR A 44 -22.16 9.45 -6.95
N LEU A 45 -22.13 9.86 -8.22
CA LEU A 45 -21.87 11.26 -8.60
C LEU A 45 -22.98 12.19 -8.11
N ASP A 46 -24.25 11.81 -8.27
CA ASP A 46 -25.37 12.61 -7.80
C ASP A 46 -25.36 12.78 -6.28
N GLU A 47 -25.00 11.73 -5.53
CA GLU A 47 -24.89 11.80 -4.08
C GLU A 47 -23.71 12.68 -3.62
N ILE A 48 -22.55 12.59 -4.30
CA ILE A 48 -21.40 13.48 -4.04
C ILE A 48 -21.77 14.94 -4.38
N LYS A 49 -22.49 15.19 -5.46
CA LYS A 49 -22.93 16.56 -5.82
C LYS A 49 -23.89 17.15 -4.79
N ARG A 50 -24.76 16.33 -4.21
CA ARG A 50 -25.67 16.77 -3.13
C ARG A 50 -24.92 17.05 -1.83
N ASN A 51 -23.91 16.25 -1.51
CA ASN A 51 -23.15 16.34 -0.27
C ASN A 51 -21.64 16.22 -0.54
N SER A 52 -21.03 17.29 -1.05
CA SER A 52 -19.62 17.27 -1.50
C SER A 52 -18.63 16.90 -0.39
N SER A 53 -18.93 17.29 0.85
CA SER A 53 -18.09 17.03 2.02
C SER A 53 -18.29 15.64 2.65
N SER A 54 -19.29 14.86 2.21
CA SER A 54 -19.71 13.63 2.88
C SER A 54 -19.43 12.33 2.11
N PHE A 55 -18.47 12.33 1.17
CA PHE A 55 -18.12 11.11 0.44
C PHE A 55 -17.65 10.01 1.41
N GLU A 56 -18.38 8.89 1.46
CA GLU A 56 -18.18 7.76 2.38
C GLU A 56 -18.17 8.11 3.90
N LYS A 57 -18.65 9.29 4.31
CA LYS A 57 -18.77 9.69 5.73
C LYS A 57 -20.22 9.52 6.25
N PRO A 58 -20.42 9.09 7.52
CA PRO A 58 -19.41 8.68 8.49
C PRO A 58 -18.83 7.28 8.20
N THR A 59 -19.55 6.44 7.46
CA THR A 59 -19.09 5.13 7.03
C THR A 59 -19.47 4.87 5.58
N ALA A 60 -18.59 4.17 4.85
CA ALA A 60 -18.86 3.77 3.48
C ALA A 60 -20.14 2.92 3.37
N GLN A 61 -20.44 2.09 4.38
CA GLN A 61 -21.65 1.29 4.43
C GLN A 61 -22.91 2.15 4.29
N LYS A 62 -23.08 3.17 5.15
CA LYS A 62 -24.27 4.05 5.10
C LYS A 62 -24.39 4.76 3.75
N PHE A 63 -23.27 5.18 3.18
CA PHE A 63 -23.22 5.85 1.88
C PHE A 63 -23.72 4.93 0.74
N TYR A 64 -23.21 3.71 0.65
CA TYR A 64 -23.62 2.77 -0.39
C TYR A 64 -25.02 2.15 -0.14
N GLU A 65 -25.44 2.01 1.12
CA GLU A 65 -26.82 1.64 1.47
C GLU A 65 -27.81 2.68 0.94
N LYS A 66 -27.52 3.97 1.11
CA LYS A 66 -28.32 5.08 0.55
C LYS A 66 -28.40 5.03 -0.98
N ILE A 67 -27.28 4.72 -1.65
CA ILE A 67 -27.26 4.53 -3.12
C ILE A 67 -28.12 3.33 -3.52
N SER A 68 -28.04 2.22 -2.79
CA SER A 68 -28.79 1.00 -3.09
C SER A 68 -30.30 1.18 -2.90
N ALA A 69 -30.73 2.01 -1.94
CA ALA A 69 -32.14 2.36 -1.72
C ALA A 69 -32.75 3.12 -2.91
N ASN A 70 -31.92 3.88 -3.64
CA ASN A 70 -32.38 4.65 -4.81
C ASN A 70 -32.48 3.82 -6.10
N SER A 71 -32.02 2.56 -6.11
CA SER A 71 -32.02 1.74 -7.33
C SER A 71 -32.33 0.27 -7.09
N LYS A 72 -33.40 -0.20 -7.74
CA LYS A 72 -33.85 -1.60 -7.70
C LYS A 72 -32.81 -2.59 -8.22
N SER A 73 -31.97 -2.19 -9.20
CA SER A 73 -30.94 -3.06 -9.78
C SER A 73 -29.76 -3.30 -8.82
N LEU A 74 -29.59 -2.40 -7.86
CA LEU A 74 -28.49 -2.36 -6.92
C LEU A 74 -28.89 -2.88 -5.52
N GLN A 75 -30.20 -2.93 -5.23
CA GLN A 75 -30.76 -3.35 -3.95
C GLN A 75 -30.27 -4.74 -3.47
N MET A 76 -30.03 -5.66 -4.40
CA MET A 76 -29.54 -7.02 -4.08
C MET A 76 -28.02 -7.12 -3.93
N THR A 77 -27.29 -6.01 -4.11
CA THR A 77 -25.83 -6.01 -4.11
C THR A 77 -25.29 -5.58 -2.75
N ASN A 78 -24.28 -6.30 -2.25
CA ASN A 78 -23.60 -5.93 -1.01
C ASN A 78 -22.83 -4.61 -1.19
N TRP A 79 -22.91 -3.70 -0.22
CA TRP A 79 -22.22 -2.41 -0.20
C TRP A 79 -20.70 -2.55 -0.45
N SER A 80 -20.06 -3.60 0.07
CA SER A 80 -18.64 -3.89 -0.15
C SER A 80 -18.34 -4.20 -1.61
N SER A 81 -19.27 -4.86 -2.31
CA SER A 81 -19.14 -5.15 -3.74
C SER A 81 -19.25 -3.87 -4.58
N MET A 82 -20.17 -2.96 -4.21
CA MET A 82 -20.28 -1.64 -4.84
C MET A 82 -19.01 -0.83 -4.63
N LYS A 83 -18.51 -0.76 -3.39
CA LYS A 83 -17.26 -0.06 -3.05
C LYS A 83 -16.08 -0.57 -3.86
N ASN A 84 -15.92 -1.89 -3.92
CA ASN A 84 -14.85 -2.52 -4.70
C ASN A 84 -15.00 -2.26 -6.20
N LYS A 85 -16.23 -2.20 -6.71
CA LYS A 85 -16.50 -1.85 -8.10
C LYS A 85 -16.13 -0.39 -8.40
N ILE A 86 -16.49 0.57 -7.54
CA ILE A 86 -16.11 1.98 -7.66
C ILE A 86 -14.58 2.15 -7.64
N ARG A 87 -13.90 1.49 -6.70
CA ARG A 87 -12.42 1.49 -6.63
C ARG A 87 -11.80 0.96 -7.92
N ASN A 88 -12.31 -0.16 -8.44
CA ASN A 88 -11.85 -0.71 -9.71
C ASN A 88 -12.06 0.26 -10.87
N CYS A 89 -13.24 0.90 -10.96
CA CYS A 89 -13.51 1.93 -11.96
C CYS A 89 -12.54 3.13 -11.84
N LYS A 90 -12.21 3.58 -10.62
CA LYS A 90 -11.20 4.63 -10.38
C LYS A 90 -9.82 4.21 -10.90
N VAL A 91 -9.38 2.99 -10.60
CA VAL A 91 -8.09 2.46 -11.08
C VAL A 91 -8.05 2.40 -12.61
N LEU A 92 -9.12 1.89 -13.24
CA LEU A 92 -9.21 1.83 -14.70
C LEU A 92 -9.19 3.22 -15.33
N TYR A 93 -9.90 4.18 -14.75
CA TYR A 93 -9.90 5.57 -15.20
C TYR A 93 -8.51 6.22 -15.12
N ILE A 94 -7.81 6.05 -13.99
CA ILE A 94 -6.45 6.59 -13.81
C ILE A 94 -5.50 5.98 -14.85
N LYS A 95 -5.58 4.67 -15.09
CA LYS A 95 -4.78 3.99 -16.13
C LYS A 95 -5.08 4.54 -17.53
N ALA A 96 -6.35 4.68 -17.89
CA ALA A 96 -6.76 5.23 -19.18
C ALA A 96 -6.30 6.69 -19.36
N ARG A 97 -6.37 7.51 -18.30
CA ARG A 97 -5.89 8.89 -18.31
C ARG A 97 -4.37 8.96 -18.49
N LYS A 98 -3.62 8.09 -17.80
CA LYS A 98 -2.16 7.99 -17.97
C LYS A 98 -1.79 7.60 -19.41
N TRP A 99 -2.47 6.59 -19.95
CA TRP A 99 -2.27 6.16 -21.33
C TRP A 99 -2.55 7.28 -22.34
N LYS A 100 -3.62 8.07 -22.14
CA LYS A 100 -3.93 9.27 -22.96
C LYS A 100 -2.82 10.32 -22.91
N LYS A 101 -2.20 10.55 -21.74
CA LYS A 101 -1.07 11.50 -21.62
C LYS A 101 0.18 11.00 -22.34
N GLU A 102 0.45 9.71 -22.27
CA GLU A 102 1.60 9.08 -22.93
C GLU A 102 1.43 9.06 -24.46
N SER A 103 0.24 8.76 -24.97
CA SER A 103 -0.04 8.79 -26.42
C SER A 103 0.14 10.19 -27.00
N ASN A 104 -0.35 11.22 -26.31
CA ASN A 104 -0.26 12.60 -26.78
C ASN A 104 1.18 13.15 -26.74
N LYS A 105 2.06 12.59 -25.90
CA LYS A 105 3.47 13.00 -25.85
C LYS A 105 4.27 12.49 -27.06
N SER A 106 3.82 11.40 -27.69
CA SER A 106 4.50 10.78 -28.83
C SER A 106 4.11 11.35 -30.20
N SER A 107 3.12 12.23 -30.28
CA SER A 107 2.61 12.80 -31.54
C SER A 107 3.00 14.26 -31.78
N ASN A 108 4.02 14.78 -31.08
CA ASN A 108 4.53 16.13 -31.33
C ASN A 108 5.53 16.11 -32.50
N ASP A 109 4.99 15.96 -33.72
CA ASP A 109 5.46 16.70 -34.89
C ASP A 109 4.22 17.46 -35.39
N ASP A 110 4.20 18.77 -35.10
CA ASP A 110 3.27 19.78 -35.60
C ASP A 110 1.76 19.60 -35.35
N GLU A 111 1.22 20.15 -34.25
CA GLU A 111 0.02 21.03 -34.31
C GLU A 111 -0.41 21.64 -32.96
N LYS A 112 -0.67 22.95 -33.05
CA LYS A 112 -1.40 23.89 -32.17
C LYS A 112 -2.00 23.37 -30.85
N GLU A 113 -1.44 23.93 -29.78
CA GLU A 113 -1.94 23.99 -28.41
C GLU A 113 -3.42 24.44 -28.32
N ILE A 114 -4.35 23.47 -28.30
CA ILE A 114 -5.73 23.71 -27.86
C ILE A 114 -5.71 23.67 -26.33
N LYS A 115 -5.85 24.85 -25.71
CA LYS A 115 -6.06 25.01 -24.28
C LYS A 115 -7.43 24.44 -23.91
N GLU A 116 -7.49 23.13 -23.68
CA GLU A 116 -8.64 22.47 -23.08
C GLU A 116 -8.63 22.83 -21.59
N ASP A 117 -9.65 23.60 -21.19
CA ASP A 117 -9.90 24.10 -19.84
C ASP A 117 -9.94 22.91 -18.87
N THR A 118 -8.77 22.58 -18.33
CA THR A 118 -8.57 21.42 -17.48
C THR A 118 -9.02 21.85 -16.10
N PHE A 119 -10.27 21.48 -15.76
CA PHE A 119 -10.78 21.58 -14.41
C PHE A 119 -9.86 20.77 -13.49
N ASP A 120 -8.96 21.50 -12.82
CA ASP A 120 -7.94 20.95 -11.95
C ASP A 120 -8.63 20.47 -10.68
N PHE A 121 -8.81 19.16 -10.57
CA PHE A 121 -9.28 18.53 -9.33
C PHE A 121 -8.09 18.56 -8.38
N SER A 122 -7.87 19.70 -7.72
CA SER A 122 -6.88 19.83 -6.66
C SER A 122 -7.17 18.76 -5.61
N GLU A 123 -6.25 17.81 -5.54
CA GLU A 123 -6.30 16.59 -4.73
C GLU A 123 -5.99 16.94 -3.27
N ASP A 124 -6.90 17.63 -2.61
CA ASP A 124 -6.93 17.76 -1.15
C ASP A 124 -7.53 16.46 -0.57
N THR A 125 -6.74 15.39 -0.57
CA THR A 125 -6.98 14.25 0.30
C THR A 125 -5.67 13.79 0.92
N GLU A 126 -5.43 14.25 2.13
CA GLU A 126 -5.27 13.41 3.33
C GLU A 126 -4.62 12.03 3.09
N THR A 127 -3.42 11.87 3.64
CA THR A 127 -2.83 10.63 4.20
C THR A 127 -3.14 9.33 3.45
N ASN A 128 -2.19 8.88 2.63
CA ASN A 128 -2.16 7.51 2.10
C ASN A 128 -1.06 6.71 2.79
N ASP A 129 -1.44 6.03 3.88
CA ASP A 129 -0.89 4.72 4.20
C ASP A 129 -1.35 3.73 3.13
N ASN A 130 -0.48 3.40 2.18
CA ASN A 130 -0.45 2.06 1.58
C ASN A 130 0.79 1.85 0.72
N ALA A 131 1.70 1.07 1.29
CA ALA A 131 2.08 -0.24 0.77
C ALA A 131 1.97 -0.43 -0.75
N SER A 132 3.12 -0.33 -1.40
CA SER A 132 3.72 -1.36 -2.26
C SER A 132 2.75 -2.43 -2.79
N TYR A 133 2.42 -2.33 -4.08
CA TYR A 133 1.87 -3.44 -4.87
C TYR A 133 2.79 -3.68 -6.06
N ASN A 134 3.87 -4.43 -5.82
CA ASN A 134 4.59 -5.10 -6.89
C ASN A 134 3.92 -6.45 -7.19
N ASP A 135 3.32 -6.48 -8.37
CA ASP A 135 3.35 -7.57 -9.35
C ASP A 135 4.02 -8.88 -8.90
N PHE A 136 3.20 -9.91 -8.60
CA PHE A 136 3.63 -11.30 -8.71
C PHE A 136 2.49 -12.21 -9.13
N LYS A 137 2.74 -12.93 -10.23
CA LYS A 137 1.95 -14.05 -10.71
C LYS A 137 1.84 -15.16 -9.65
N ARG A 138 0.61 -15.65 -9.49
CA ARG A 138 0.22 -17.08 -9.36
C ARG A 138 1.05 -17.95 -8.39
N SER A 139 0.51 -18.15 -7.19
CA SER A 139 0.49 -19.48 -6.57
C SER A 139 -0.72 -19.57 -5.64
N ASP A 140 -1.54 -20.58 -5.85
CA ASP A 140 -2.57 -21.00 -4.89
C ASP A 140 -1.89 -21.35 -3.56
N HIS A 141 -2.48 -20.99 -2.42
CA HIS A 141 -2.59 -21.80 -1.18
C HIS A 141 -3.31 -21.02 -0.06
N SER A 142 -4.48 -21.56 0.33
CA SER A 142 -5.08 -21.68 1.67
C SER A 142 -5.06 -20.52 2.68
N ASN A 143 -6.29 -20.07 2.99
CA ASN A 143 -6.86 -19.62 4.27
C ASN A 143 -5.96 -19.68 5.53
N THR A 144 -5.89 -18.54 6.23
CA THR A 144 -5.83 -18.48 7.69
C THR A 144 -6.90 -17.50 8.16
N GLU A 145 -7.86 -18.02 8.92
CA GLU A 145 -8.79 -17.25 9.76
C GLU A 145 -8.03 -16.75 10.99
N GLU A 146 -8.27 -15.51 11.42
CA GLU A 146 -8.22 -15.03 12.81
C GLU A 146 -8.62 -13.55 12.77
N SER A 147 -9.78 -13.16 13.29
CA SER A 147 -10.18 -13.03 14.70
C SER A 147 -10.18 -11.56 15.07
N GLN A 148 -11.38 -11.11 15.43
CA GLN A 148 -11.69 -9.78 15.93
C GLN A 148 -11.11 -9.63 17.34
N SER A 149 -10.43 -8.52 17.60
CA SER A 149 -10.28 -7.99 18.96
C SER A 149 -10.38 -6.46 18.92
N ASN A 150 -11.56 -5.99 19.34
CA ASN A 150 -11.73 -4.67 19.95
C ASN A 150 -10.97 -4.64 21.28
N LEU A 151 -10.33 -3.52 21.58
CA LEU A 151 -10.00 -2.96 22.91
C LEU A 151 -9.36 -1.60 22.59
N ASP A 152 -10.08 -0.49 22.59
CA ASP A 152 -10.52 0.30 23.76
C ASP A 152 -9.39 0.48 24.79
N GLU A 153 -8.57 1.49 24.53
CA GLU A 153 -7.43 1.90 25.35
C GLU A 153 -7.85 3.11 26.18
N SER A 154 -8.43 2.84 27.34
CA SER A 154 -8.59 3.82 28.41
C SER A 154 -7.91 3.29 29.67
N LEU A 155 -6.87 4.01 30.09
CA LEU A 155 -6.61 4.48 31.46
C LEU A 155 -6.82 3.46 32.60
N ILE A 156 -5.74 3.08 33.30
CA ILE A 156 -5.57 2.77 34.75
C ILE A 156 -4.15 2.19 34.92
N GLN A 157 -3.21 2.99 35.44
CA GLN A 157 -2.71 3.00 36.83
C GLN A 157 -1.91 1.75 37.22
N ASP A 158 -0.62 2.00 37.43
CA ASP A 158 0.37 1.12 38.04
C ASP A 158 -0.02 0.76 39.47
N ASP A 159 -0.02 -0.53 39.80
CA ASP A 159 0.28 -1.08 41.12
C ASP A 159 0.67 -2.58 40.99
N ASP A 160 1.94 -2.88 41.28
CA ASP A 160 2.48 -4.21 41.65
C ASP A 160 1.71 -4.77 42.88
N PRO A 161 1.64 -6.11 43.21
CA PRO A 161 2.76 -7.06 43.14
C PRO A 161 2.44 -8.58 42.91
N LEU A 162 3.48 -9.34 42.53
CA LEU A 162 3.74 -10.77 42.85
C LEU A 162 2.69 -11.85 42.46
N THR A 163 3.08 -12.78 41.58
CA THR A 163 2.91 -14.24 41.84
C THR A 163 3.81 -15.08 40.93
N ALA A 164 4.92 -15.55 41.50
CA ALA A 164 5.72 -16.62 40.94
C ALA A 164 4.93 -17.93 41.02
N ALA A 165 4.28 -18.34 39.92
CA ALA A 165 3.70 -19.66 39.79
C ALA A 165 4.77 -20.64 39.30
N SER A 166 5.26 -21.44 40.25
CA SER A 166 6.09 -22.62 40.09
C SER A 166 5.48 -23.59 39.06
N PHE A 167 6.18 -23.83 37.95
CA PHE A 167 5.88 -24.92 37.02
C PHE A 167 6.22 -26.26 37.70
N VAL A 168 5.17 -26.99 38.09
CA VAL A 168 5.27 -28.38 38.53
C VAL A 168 5.55 -29.26 37.31
N ALA A 169 6.72 -29.89 37.30
CA ALA A 169 7.11 -30.88 36.29
C ALA A 169 6.25 -32.16 36.39
N PRO A 170 5.81 -32.76 35.26
CA PRO A 170 5.12 -34.04 35.29
C PRO A 170 6.09 -35.18 35.61
N GLN A 171 5.77 -35.95 36.65
CA GLN A 171 6.43 -37.21 36.99
C GLN A 171 6.08 -38.31 35.95
N PRO A 172 7.06 -39.04 35.39
CA PRO A 172 6.79 -40.21 34.58
C PRO A 172 6.69 -41.46 35.46
N ASP A 173 5.46 -41.88 35.76
CA ASP A 173 5.18 -43.09 36.51
C ASP A 173 5.13 -44.30 35.55
N MET A 174 6.30 -44.80 35.14
CA MET A 174 6.42 -46.04 34.36
C MET A 174 6.67 -47.23 35.30
N LYS A 175 5.59 -47.98 35.56
CA LYS A 175 5.65 -49.30 36.19
C LYS A 175 6.34 -50.28 35.24
N ILE A 176 7.57 -50.65 35.57
CA ILE A 176 8.31 -51.74 34.95
C ILE A 176 7.77 -53.05 35.55
N ALA A 177 7.05 -53.83 34.74
CA ALA A 177 6.71 -55.20 35.06
C ALA A 177 7.88 -56.10 34.64
N ASP A 178 8.59 -56.65 35.62
CA ASP A 178 9.54 -57.73 35.43
C ASP A 178 8.81 -58.99 34.94
N THR A 179 9.26 -59.53 33.81
CA THR A 179 8.96 -60.92 33.44
C THR A 179 10.23 -61.58 32.95
N GLN A 180 10.83 -62.37 33.83
CA GLN A 180 11.91 -63.28 33.51
C GLN A 180 11.37 -64.45 32.67
N LYS A 181 11.99 -64.72 31.51
CA LYS A 181 11.93 -66.04 30.86
C LYS A 181 13.23 -66.38 30.11
N THR A 182 14.00 -67.25 30.77
CA THR A 182 14.85 -68.34 30.29
C THR A 182 15.36 -68.37 28.84
N ALA A 183 16.69 -68.27 28.75
CA ALA A 183 17.63 -69.18 28.07
C ALA A 183 17.28 -69.80 26.71
N LYS A 184 18.06 -69.37 25.69
CA LYS A 184 18.75 -70.14 24.63
C LYS A 184 18.56 -69.47 23.26
N LEU A 185 19.55 -68.68 22.85
CA LEU A 185 19.84 -68.43 21.42
C LEU A 185 21.32 -68.03 21.28
N LYS A 186 22.16 -69.05 21.13
CA LYS A 186 23.51 -68.91 20.57
C LYS A 186 23.41 -69.08 19.06
N ASN A 187 23.39 -67.96 18.35
CA ASN A 187 23.81 -67.73 16.96
C ASN A 187 22.90 -66.67 16.38
N ASP A 188 23.40 -65.44 16.29
CA ASP A 188 23.06 -64.45 15.25
C ASP A 188 23.89 -63.17 15.46
N ARG A 189 25.22 -63.32 15.53
CA ARG A 189 26.14 -62.19 15.77
C ARG A 189 26.57 -61.46 14.49
N LYS A 190 25.84 -61.62 13.38
CA LYS A 190 26.14 -60.96 12.08
C LYS A 190 25.03 -60.05 11.56
N VAL A 191 23.89 -59.94 12.25
CA VAL A 191 22.78 -59.04 11.87
C VAL A 191 22.75 -57.81 12.77
N CYS A 192 23.83 -57.03 12.84
CA CYS A 192 23.76 -55.72 13.52
C CYS A 192 24.86 -54.72 13.14
N SER A 193 25.34 -54.72 11.89
CA SER A 193 26.23 -53.65 11.39
C SER A 193 25.51 -52.65 10.48
N CYS A 194 24.48 -53.09 9.74
CA CYS A 194 23.80 -52.25 8.76
C CYS A 194 22.82 -51.24 9.38
N ARG A 195 22.29 -51.50 10.59
CA ARG A 195 21.31 -50.64 11.27
C ARG A 195 21.90 -49.30 11.75
N TRP A 196 23.13 -49.32 12.26
CA TRP A 196 23.81 -48.10 12.75
C TRP A 196 24.19 -47.13 11.62
N LYS A 197 24.57 -47.65 10.45
CA LYS A 197 24.87 -46.83 9.27
C LYS A 197 23.64 -46.08 8.77
N PHE A 198 22.47 -46.71 8.84
CA PHE A 198 21.21 -46.08 8.46
C PHE A 198 20.84 -44.93 9.41
N TRP A 199 20.91 -45.14 10.73
CA TRP A 199 20.64 -44.08 11.71
C TRP A 199 21.63 -42.92 11.62
N ALA A 200 22.93 -43.19 11.39
CA ALA A 200 23.92 -42.15 11.19
C ALA A 200 23.64 -41.28 9.96
N ASN A 201 23.15 -41.87 8.87
CA ASN A 201 22.74 -41.12 7.67
C ASN A 201 21.49 -40.27 7.91
N ILE A 202 20.51 -40.77 8.66
CA ILE A 202 19.32 -40.00 9.04
C ILE A 202 19.72 -38.79 9.88
N GLU A 203 20.56 -38.98 10.91
CA GLU A 203 20.99 -37.90 11.78
C GLU A 203 21.79 -36.84 11.00
N LYS A 204 22.68 -37.28 10.09
CA LYS A 204 23.41 -36.39 9.19
C LYS A 204 22.47 -35.59 8.28
N SER A 205 21.44 -36.23 7.71
CA SER A 205 20.45 -35.55 6.89
C SER A 205 19.61 -34.57 7.70
N LYS A 206 19.29 -34.88 8.96
CA LYS A 206 18.54 -33.99 9.86
C LYS A 206 19.37 -32.74 10.17
N LEU A 207 20.64 -32.90 10.53
CA LEU A 207 21.57 -31.78 10.75
C LEU A 207 21.74 -30.93 9.49
N GLU A 208 21.82 -31.54 8.31
CA GLU A 208 21.91 -30.80 7.05
C GLU A 208 20.63 -29.98 6.78
N ILE A 209 19.45 -30.53 7.09
CA ILE A 209 18.18 -29.80 6.96
C ILE A 209 18.10 -28.65 7.95
N GLU A 210 18.52 -28.85 9.21
CA GLU A 210 18.55 -27.80 10.23
C GLU A 210 19.52 -26.69 9.85
N GLN A 211 20.72 -27.02 9.35
CA GLN A 211 21.67 -26.02 8.84
C GLN A 211 21.08 -25.23 7.68
N LYS A 212 20.47 -25.90 6.69
CA LYS A 212 19.82 -25.20 5.56
C LYS A 212 18.71 -24.29 6.05
N LYS A 213 17.93 -24.70 7.05
CA LYS A 213 16.87 -23.89 7.64
C LYS A 213 17.43 -22.61 8.26
N LEU A 214 18.53 -22.72 9.02
CA LEU A 214 19.22 -21.55 9.58
C LEU A 214 19.75 -20.62 8.48
N ASP A 215 20.35 -21.17 7.42
CA ASP A 215 20.85 -20.37 6.29
C ASP A 215 19.70 -19.64 5.56
N PHE A 216 18.53 -20.28 5.42
CA PHE A 216 17.34 -19.64 4.84
C PHE A 216 16.77 -18.55 5.74
N GLU A 217 16.74 -18.77 7.06
CA GLU A 217 16.33 -17.74 8.03
C GLU A 217 17.27 -16.53 7.99
N GLN A 218 18.59 -16.76 7.96
CA GLN A 218 19.58 -15.69 7.82
C GLN A 218 19.38 -14.89 6.52
N LYS A 219 19.27 -15.57 5.37
CA LYS A 219 19.04 -14.90 4.08
C LYS A 219 17.73 -14.11 4.04
N LYS A 220 16.70 -14.58 4.75
CA LYS A 220 15.43 -13.85 4.86
C LYS A 220 15.61 -12.53 5.61
N PHE A 221 16.40 -12.52 6.68
CA PHE A 221 16.74 -11.29 7.40
C PHE A 221 17.59 -10.34 6.56
N GLU A 222 18.62 -10.85 5.88
CA GLU A 222 19.45 -10.04 4.98
C GLU A 222 18.61 -9.39 3.87
N TRP A 223 17.71 -10.14 3.25
CA TRP A 223 16.80 -9.60 2.23
C TRP A 223 15.84 -8.55 2.77
N GLN A 224 15.38 -8.67 4.02
CA GLN A 224 14.57 -7.64 4.67
C GLN A 224 15.37 -6.36 4.90
N LEU A 225 16.61 -6.48 5.37
CA LEU A 225 17.50 -5.35 5.60
C LEU A 225 17.81 -4.60 4.30
N GLU A 226 18.18 -5.33 3.24
CA GLU A 226 18.46 -4.76 1.92
C GLU A 226 17.22 -4.06 1.34
N LYS A 227 16.03 -4.62 1.55
CA LYS A 227 14.77 -4.00 1.13
C LYS A 227 14.50 -2.69 1.88
N GLU A 228 14.71 -2.66 3.19
CA GLU A 228 14.55 -1.46 4.00
C GLU A 228 15.57 -0.37 3.63
N GLU A 229 16.82 -0.76 3.40
CA GLU A 229 17.89 0.13 2.94
C GLU A 229 17.56 0.76 1.58
N ALA A 230 17.13 -0.03 0.60
CA ALA A 230 16.74 0.47 -0.72
C ALA A 230 15.52 1.40 -0.66
N GLU A 231 14.57 1.14 0.25
CA GLU A 231 13.41 2.03 0.45
C GLU A 231 13.83 3.36 1.08
N LEU A 232 14.75 3.34 2.04
CA LEU A 232 15.30 4.55 2.65
C LEU A 232 16.12 5.36 1.64
N GLU A 233 16.96 4.71 0.83
CA GLU A 233 17.75 5.38 -0.21
C GLU A 233 16.85 6.06 -1.25
N LEU A 234 15.73 5.43 -1.64
CA LEU A 234 14.75 6.01 -2.54
C LEU A 234 14.09 7.26 -1.91
N LYS A 235 13.68 7.17 -0.64
CA LYS A 235 13.08 8.30 0.10
C LYS A 235 14.06 9.46 0.24
N GLU A 236 15.32 9.18 0.53
CA GLU A 236 16.37 10.20 0.61
C GLU A 236 16.55 10.92 -0.74
N LYS A 237 16.62 10.17 -1.85
CA LYS A 237 16.72 10.74 -3.20
C LYS A 237 15.51 11.62 -3.54
N GLN A 238 14.29 11.18 -3.20
CA GLN A 238 13.07 11.97 -3.40
C GLN A 238 13.10 13.27 -2.59
N LEU A 239 13.48 13.20 -1.32
CA LEU A 239 13.57 14.38 -0.45
C LEU A 239 14.62 15.36 -0.95
N LYS A 240 15.77 14.85 -1.41
CA LYS A 240 16.84 15.66 -2.00
C LYS A 240 16.39 16.39 -3.25
N GLN A 241 15.67 15.71 -4.14
CA GLN A 241 15.07 16.32 -5.34
C GLN A 241 14.04 17.39 -4.98
N GLN A 242 13.17 17.13 -4.00
CA GLN A 242 12.21 18.14 -3.54
C GLN A 242 12.90 19.37 -2.95
N PHE A 243 13.95 19.17 -2.17
CA PHE A 243 14.72 20.27 -1.59
C PHE A 243 15.39 21.11 -2.68
N GLU A 244 15.95 20.46 -3.71
CA GLU A 244 16.59 21.15 -4.84
C GLU A 244 15.58 21.98 -5.65
N MET A 245 14.41 21.42 -5.95
CA MET A 245 13.32 22.15 -6.62
C MET A 245 12.87 23.36 -5.79
N ARG A 246 12.64 23.17 -4.50
CA ARG A 246 12.22 24.23 -3.59
C ARG A 246 13.28 25.34 -3.47
N LYS A 247 14.56 24.98 -3.49
CA LYS A 247 15.67 25.93 -3.50
C LYS A 247 15.66 26.80 -4.77
N LEU A 248 15.45 26.20 -5.93
CA LEU A 248 15.37 26.93 -7.21
C LEU A 248 14.14 27.84 -7.27
N GLU A 249 13.00 27.40 -6.74
CA GLU A 249 11.78 28.20 -6.64
C GLU A 249 11.99 29.45 -5.78
N LEU A 250 12.60 29.29 -4.59
CA LEU A 250 12.92 30.41 -3.70
C LEU A 250 13.90 31.40 -4.33
N GLU A 251 14.93 30.91 -5.04
CA GLU A 251 15.88 31.79 -5.73
C GLU A 251 15.19 32.61 -6.83
N LYS A 252 14.28 31.99 -7.58
CA LYS A 252 13.48 32.69 -8.60
C LYS A 252 12.57 33.75 -7.98
N GLU A 253 11.92 33.44 -6.86
CA GLU A 253 11.06 34.37 -6.13
C GLU A 253 11.85 35.56 -5.58
N GLU A 254 13.04 35.32 -5.02
CA GLU A 254 13.93 36.37 -4.53
C GLU A 254 14.35 37.34 -5.65
N ARG A 255 14.67 36.80 -6.83
CA ARG A 255 15.02 37.62 -8.01
C ARG A 255 13.85 38.49 -8.46
N LEU A 256 12.65 37.93 -8.50
CA LEU A 256 11.44 38.65 -8.91
C LEU A 256 11.11 39.76 -7.90
N GLU A 257 11.17 39.47 -6.59
CA GLU A 257 10.88 40.47 -5.57
C GLU A 257 11.92 41.61 -5.59
N LYS A 258 13.21 41.30 -5.83
CA LYS A 258 14.24 42.33 -6.04
C LYS A 258 13.94 43.23 -7.24
N GLU A 259 13.52 42.65 -8.37
CA GLU A 259 13.16 43.42 -9.57
C GLU A 259 11.91 44.28 -9.34
N LYS A 260 10.91 43.75 -8.63
CA LYS A 260 9.70 44.47 -8.26
C LYS A 260 9.98 45.65 -7.33
N ILE A 261 10.85 45.47 -6.33
CA ILE A 261 11.29 46.56 -5.46
C ILE A 261 12.03 47.63 -6.28
N LYS A 262 12.92 47.23 -7.19
CA LYS A 262 13.65 48.15 -8.06
C LYS A 262 12.70 49.00 -8.92
N LEU A 263 11.70 48.37 -9.55
CA LEU A 263 10.70 49.07 -10.36
C LEU A 263 9.86 50.05 -9.52
N ARG A 264 9.50 49.68 -8.29
CA ARG A 264 8.78 50.60 -7.38
C ARG A 264 9.62 51.82 -7.03
N LEU A 265 10.89 51.63 -6.69
CA LEU A 265 11.81 52.74 -6.39
C LEU A 265 11.99 53.66 -7.60
N GLU A 266 12.16 53.11 -8.80
CA GLU A 266 12.28 53.90 -10.03
C GLU A 266 11.01 54.73 -10.31
N GLN A 267 9.82 54.15 -10.11
CA GLN A 267 8.56 54.87 -10.23
C GLN A 267 8.45 56.00 -9.21
N GLU A 268 8.86 55.77 -7.96
CA GLU A 268 8.85 56.78 -6.91
C GLU A 268 9.83 57.93 -7.20
N GLU A 269 11.03 57.63 -7.71
CA GLU A 269 12.00 58.64 -8.15
C GLU A 269 11.46 59.50 -9.29
N ARG A 270 10.81 58.88 -10.28
CA ARG A 270 10.15 59.61 -11.39
C ARG A 270 9.05 60.53 -10.88
N LEU A 271 8.22 60.06 -9.96
CA LEU A 271 7.16 60.88 -9.34
C LEU A 271 7.75 62.07 -8.57
N LYS A 272 8.77 61.84 -7.73
CA LYS A 272 9.47 62.90 -6.98
C LYS A 272 10.09 63.95 -7.91
N LYS A 273 10.66 63.52 -9.04
CA LYS A 273 11.21 64.43 -10.05
C LYS A 273 10.14 65.34 -10.65
N TYR A 274 9.00 64.78 -11.05
CA TYR A 274 7.88 65.56 -11.57
C TYR A 274 7.29 66.50 -10.52
N GLU A 275 7.19 66.05 -9.27
CA GLU A 275 6.70 66.87 -8.17
C GLU A 275 7.61 68.11 -7.96
N MET A 276 8.93 67.92 -7.97
CA MET A 276 9.89 69.04 -7.89
C MET A 276 9.78 69.99 -9.09
N GLU A 277 9.62 69.45 -10.31
CA GLU A 277 9.47 70.27 -11.51
C GLU A 277 8.20 71.13 -11.48
N ILE A 278 7.08 70.57 -11.03
CA ILE A 278 5.82 71.28 -10.86
C ILE A 278 5.96 72.37 -9.79
N LYS A 279 6.53 72.04 -8.62
CA LYS A 279 6.79 73.00 -7.54
C LYS A 279 7.65 74.18 -8.03
N TYR A 280 8.70 73.90 -8.82
CA TYR A 280 9.56 74.91 -9.40
C TYR A 280 8.81 75.83 -10.39
N LYS A 281 8.01 75.26 -11.30
CA LYS A 281 7.19 76.03 -12.25
C LYS A 281 6.18 76.93 -11.54
N ILE A 282 5.53 76.41 -10.50
CA ILE A 282 4.58 77.19 -9.68
C ILE A 282 5.30 78.35 -8.96
N ALA A 283 6.45 78.09 -8.33
CA ALA A 283 7.22 79.14 -7.65
C ALA A 283 7.67 80.24 -8.63
N ASN A 284 8.18 79.86 -9.80
CA ASN A 284 8.55 80.83 -10.85
C ASN A 284 7.36 81.64 -11.35
N PHE A 285 6.19 81.01 -11.49
CA PHE A 285 4.97 81.71 -11.89
C PHE A 285 4.58 82.78 -10.86
N TYR A 286 4.60 82.45 -9.57
CA TYR A 286 4.33 83.42 -8.51
C TYR A 286 5.36 84.55 -8.47
N LEU A 287 6.64 84.25 -8.70
CA LEU A 287 7.70 85.25 -8.73
C LEU A 287 7.51 86.23 -9.92
N LEU A 288 7.18 85.72 -11.11
CA LEU A 288 6.87 86.53 -12.27
C LEU A 288 5.61 87.39 -12.05
N TYR A 289 4.56 86.80 -11.47
CA TYR A 289 3.33 87.51 -11.11
C TYR A 289 3.61 88.66 -10.13
N PHE A 290 4.47 88.45 -9.14
CA PHE A 290 4.86 89.48 -8.18
C PHE A 290 5.59 90.65 -8.86
N VAL A 291 6.53 90.37 -9.76
CA VAL A 291 7.30 91.40 -10.51
C VAL A 291 6.43 92.23 -11.46
N ILE A 292 5.34 91.67 -11.99
CA ILE A 292 4.45 92.39 -12.92
C ILE A 292 3.49 93.33 -12.17
N ASN A 293 3.09 92.99 -10.95
CA ASN A 293 2.04 93.71 -10.21
C ASN A 293 2.56 94.74 -9.18
N HIS A 294 3.88 94.84 -8.99
CA HIS A 294 4.54 95.79 -8.09
C HIS A 294 5.59 96.60 -8.84
#